data_AF-J5TL56-F1
#
_entry.id   AF-J5TL56-F1
#
_cell.length_a   1.000
_cell.length_b   1.000
_cell.length_c   1.000
_cell.angle_alpha   90.00
_cell.angle_beta   90.00
_cell.angle_gamma   90.00
#
_symmetry.space_group_name_H-M   'P 1'
#
loop_
_entity.id
_entity.type
_entity.pdbx_description
1 polymer ?
#
loop_
_entity_poly.entity_id
_entity_poly.type
_entity_poly.pdbx_seq_one_letter_code
_entity_poly.pdbx_strand_id
1 'polypeptide(L)'
;MATLRSLATLPRSLASSSSLRFTSGAVTPIRHYVAPKKPAPKPPATPRPISKSKQAFMLPGQVAASRRDQRRAQVGAVNMDIPFAEVHVVDSETENLGPIQPLKDVVDSISQDTHAVRLVRLDPPVVRIIDLEGEKVKERERFARQKLSRRLAVEDKEIQVGWHSAQADMQHKAKMARQALEKGDRVHVIFATRVGGTQSMVSAQKKAEVVALFDEALEEVGDKWKDDERVKGLWVLYYQPKAQIREAAKERLVEKESKKKAKHDVEKEARRKKQQERERKAHERLKEDLAEDPWA
;
A
#
# COMPACT_ATOMS: atom_id res chain seq x y z
N MET A 1 28.62 83.63 -5.09
CA MET A 1 29.95 83.37 -4.50
C MET A 1 30.00 81.88 -4.20
N ALA A 2 30.63 81.05 -5.06
CA ALA A 2 32.07 80.72 -5.05
C ALA A 2 32.46 80.15 -3.66
N THR A 3 32.94 78.91 -3.44
CA THR A 3 33.96 78.07 -4.13
C THR A 3 33.99 76.71 -3.40
N LEU A 4 33.93 75.55 -4.08
CA LEU A 4 35.02 74.61 -4.47
C LEU A 4 35.70 73.73 -3.39
N ARG A 5 35.74 72.43 -3.74
CA ARG A 5 36.80 71.40 -3.56
C ARG A 5 36.97 70.72 -2.18
N SER A 6 36.86 69.39 -2.16
CA SER A 6 38.05 68.50 -2.20
C SER A 6 37.65 67.04 -2.47
N LEU A 7 38.58 66.31 -3.09
CA LEU A 7 38.47 65.01 -3.77
C LEU A 7 39.14 63.87 -2.97
N ALA A 8 38.82 62.64 -3.40
CA ALA A 8 39.60 61.39 -3.31
C ALA A 8 39.59 60.68 -1.93
N THR A 9 39.52 59.35 -1.81
CA THR A 9 40.22 58.32 -2.60
C THR A 9 39.56 56.94 -2.36
N LEU A 10 39.30 56.18 -3.42
CA LEU A 10 38.84 54.78 -3.38
C LEU A 10 40.06 53.81 -3.33
N PRO A 11 40.03 52.70 -2.58
CA PRO A 11 41.03 51.65 -2.71
C PRO A 11 40.78 50.77 -3.94
N ARG A 12 41.90 50.52 -4.63
CA ARG A 12 42.09 49.96 -5.95
C ARG A 12 42.18 48.43 -5.88
N SER A 13 41.55 47.76 -6.83
CA SER A 13 41.67 46.31 -7.01
C SER A 13 43.09 45.91 -7.43
N LEU A 14 43.56 44.77 -6.93
CA LEU A 14 44.75 44.10 -7.42
C LEU A 14 44.37 42.69 -7.86
N ALA A 15 44.17 42.57 -9.17
CA ALA A 15 44.25 41.31 -9.87
C ALA A 15 45.71 40.83 -9.81
N SER A 16 45.92 39.63 -9.27
CA SER A 16 47.22 38.95 -9.33
C SER A 16 47.17 37.85 -10.38
N SER A 17 48.23 37.86 -11.18
CA SER A 17 48.38 37.21 -12.47
C SER A 17 48.48 35.68 -12.37
N SER A 18 47.64 35.01 -13.14
CA SER A 18 47.81 33.62 -13.56
C SER A 18 49.01 33.47 -14.49
N SER A 19 50.12 32.96 -13.96
CA SER A 19 51.28 32.52 -14.74
C SER A 19 51.07 31.08 -15.20
N LEU A 20 50.93 30.92 -16.52
CA LEU A 20 51.01 29.65 -17.23
C LEU A 20 52.43 29.10 -17.14
N ARG A 21 52.62 27.96 -16.46
CA ARG A 21 53.80 27.11 -16.64
C ARG A 21 53.39 25.81 -17.30
N PHE A 22 53.73 25.74 -18.57
CA PHE A 22 53.76 24.56 -19.41
C PHE A 22 54.87 23.65 -18.86
N THR A 23 54.50 22.49 -18.28
CA THR A 23 55.45 21.40 -18.06
C THR A 23 54.96 20.19 -18.85
N SER A 24 55.94 19.60 -19.50
CA SER A 24 55.88 18.60 -20.55
C SER A 24 55.24 17.29 -20.10
N GLY A 25 54.62 16.62 -21.09
CA GLY A 25 53.89 15.38 -20.93
C GLY A 25 54.66 14.25 -20.26
N ALA A 26 54.02 13.66 -19.26
CA ALA A 26 54.20 12.27 -18.90
C ALA A 26 53.06 11.48 -19.56
N VAL A 27 53.40 10.78 -20.64
CA VAL A 27 52.54 9.80 -21.30
C VAL A 27 52.30 8.66 -20.31
N THR A 28 51.15 8.66 -19.65
CA THR A 28 50.69 7.48 -18.91
C THR A 28 50.39 6.36 -19.90
N PRO A 29 50.90 5.13 -19.71
CA PRO A 29 50.55 4.01 -20.56
C PRO A 29 49.04 3.77 -20.47
N ILE A 30 48.42 3.63 -21.64
CA ILE A 30 47.03 3.21 -21.81
C ILE A 30 46.86 1.89 -21.05
N ARG A 31 46.23 1.96 -19.88
CA ARG A 31 45.72 0.76 -19.19
C ARG A 31 44.62 0.21 -20.09
N HIS A 32 44.93 -0.86 -20.82
CA HIS A 32 43.91 -1.66 -21.48
C HIS A 32 42.86 -2.03 -20.43
N TYR A 33 41.65 -1.52 -20.65
CA TYR A 33 40.49 -1.87 -19.85
C TYR A 33 40.17 -3.33 -20.16
N VAL A 34 40.68 -4.25 -19.35
CA VAL A 34 40.25 -5.65 -19.38
C VAL A 34 38.84 -5.67 -18.83
N ALA A 35 37.86 -5.87 -19.72
CA ALA A 35 36.47 -6.02 -19.34
C ALA A 35 36.34 -7.08 -18.24
N PRO A 36 35.58 -6.83 -17.16
CA PRO A 36 35.36 -7.84 -16.13
C PRO A 36 34.70 -9.06 -16.78
N LYS A 37 35.39 -10.21 -16.75
CA LYS A 37 34.81 -11.48 -17.16
C LYS A 37 33.54 -11.69 -16.32
N LYS A 38 32.40 -11.83 -17.01
CA LYS A 38 31.13 -12.21 -16.38
C LYS A 38 31.35 -13.43 -15.47
N PRO A 39 30.86 -13.43 -14.23
CA PRO A 39 30.92 -14.62 -13.39
C PRO A 39 30.19 -15.76 -14.12
N ALA A 40 30.84 -16.92 -14.19
CA ALA A 40 30.26 -18.11 -14.79
C ALA A 40 28.90 -18.43 -14.13
N PRO A 41 27.91 -18.93 -14.88
CA PRO A 41 26.67 -19.41 -14.30
C PRO A 41 26.99 -20.51 -13.29
N LYS A 42 26.44 -20.40 -12.07
CA LYS A 42 26.55 -21.44 -11.06
C LYS A 42 26.03 -22.76 -11.67
N PRO A 43 26.71 -23.90 -11.46
CA PRO A 43 26.23 -25.18 -11.94
C PRO A 43 24.82 -25.44 -11.35
N PRO A 44 23.92 -26.10 -12.11
CA PRO A 44 22.63 -26.49 -11.58
C PRO A 44 22.86 -27.35 -10.34
N ALA A 45 22.20 -26.99 -9.24
CA ALA A 45 22.24 -27.75 -8.01
C ALA A 45 21.81 -29.19 -8.32
N THR A 46 22.75 -30.12 -8.21
CA THR A 46 22.45 -31.55 -8.27
C THR A 46 21.47 -31.85 -7.13
N PRO A 47 20.34 -32.53 -7.39
CA PRO A 47 19.45 -32.93 -6.33
C PRO A 47 20.24 -33.86 -5.39
N ARG A 48 20.33 -33.49 -4.11
CA ARG A 48 20.87 -34.38 -3.08
C ARG A 48 20.11 -35.70 -3.16
N PRO A 49 20.79 -36.86 -3.13
CA PRO A 49 20.10 -38.13 -3.06
C PRO A 49 19.26 -38.14 -1.78
N ILE A 50 17.94 -38.16 -1.96
CA ILE A 50 16.97 -38.34 -0.89
C ILE A 50 17.28 -39.71 -0.30
N SER A 51 17.79 -39.73 0.93
CA SER A 51 18.00 -40.97 1.66
C SER A 51 16.67 -41.69 1.76
N LYS A 52 16.62 -42.90 1.21
CA LYS A 52 15.50 -43.84 1.35
C LYS A 52 15.44 -44.36 2.78
N SER A 53 15.04 -43.52 3.73
CA SER A 53 14.51 -43.96 5.02
C SER A 53 13.01 -43.78 4.96
N LYS A 54 12.35 -44.82 4.43
CA LYS A 54 10.92 -45.05 4.57
C LYS A 54 10.61 -45.24 6.06
N GLN A 55 10.22 -44.17 6.73
CA GLN A 55 9.17 -44.22 7.72
C GLN A 55 8.28 -43.01 7.46
N ALA A 56 7.23 -43.26 6.68
CA ALA A 56 6.09 -42.37 6.60
C ALA A 56 5.47 -42.30 8.00
N PHE A 57 5.90 -41.31 8.78
CA PHE A 57 5.08 -40.79 9.86
C PHE A 57 3.90 -40.11 9.18
N MET A 58 2.88 -40.90 8.82
CA MET A 58 1.57 -40.37 8.54
C MET A 58 1.15 -39.64 9.82
N LEU A 59 1.20 -38.32 9.80
CA LEU A 59 0.52 -37.51 10.80
C LEU A 59 -0.97 -37.91 10.73
N PRO A 60 -1.54 -38.54 11.77
CA PRO A 60 -2.98 -38.77 11.83
C PRO A 60 -3.59 -37.41 12.22
N GLY A 61 -3.82 -36.56 11.22
CA GLY A 61 -4.10 -35.16 11.50
C GLY A 61 -4.24 -34.30 10.26
N GLN A 62 -4.74 -34.84 9.14
CA GLN A 62 -5.65 -34.01 8.36
C GLN A 62 -6.87 -33.82 9.25
N VAL A 63 -6.83 -32.76 10.05
CA VAL A 63 -7.94 -32.32 10.89
C VAL A 63 -9.09 -32.08 9.92
N ALA A 64 -10.01 -33.04 9.83
CA ALA A 64 -11.34 -32.78 9.28
C ALA A 64 -11.82 -31.51 9.97
N ALA A 65 -12.07 -30.45 9.21
CA ALA A 65 -12.55 -29.18 9.74
C ALA A 65 -13.63 -29.49 10.79
N SER A 66 -13.50 -28.92 11.99
CA SER A 66 -14.45 -29.17 13.08
C SER A 66 -15.87 -29.04 12.55
N ARG A 67 -16.83 -29.87 13.01
CA ARG A 67 -18.25 -29.73 12.61
C ARG A 67 -18.75 -28.28 12.76
N ARG A 68 -18.16 -27.48 13.66
CA ARG A 68 -18.44 -26.03 13.78
C ARG A 68 -17.91 -25.20 12.61
N ASP A 69 -16.71 -25.48 12.12
CA ASP A 69 -16.15 -24.82 10.94
C ASP A 69 -16.92 -25.21 9.67
N GLN A 70 -17.31 -26.49 9.56
CA GLN A 70 -18.18 -26.95 8.48
C GLN A 70 -19.56 -26.27 8.53
N ARG A 71 -20.16 -26.13 9.72
CA ARG A 71 -21.42 -25.39 9.89
C ARG A 71 -21.26 -23.90 9.57
N ARG A 72 -20.17 -23.24 10.00
CA ARG A 72 -19.89 -21.83 9.65
C ARG A 72 -19.70 -21.61 8.15
N ALA A 73 -19.06 -22.57 7.46
CA ALA A 73 -18.88 -22.52 6.01
C ALA A 73 -20.21 -22.63 5.22
N GLN A 74 -21.27 -23.16 5.83
CA GLN A 74 -22.60 -23.24 5.21
C GLN A 74 -23.36 -21.91 5.25
N VAL A 75 -23.01 -20.97 6.14
CA VAL A 75 -23.61 -19.63 6.19
C VAL A 75 -23.14 -18.87 4.96
N GLY A 76 -24.08 -18.50 4.09
CA GLY A 76 -23.80 -17.90 2.78
C GLY A 76 -24.02 -18.82 1.58
N ALA A 77 -24.41 -20.09 1.78
CA ALA A 77 -24.90 -20.95 0.70
C ALA A 77 -26.09 -20.30 -0.03
N VAL A 78 -26.17 -20.53 -1.35
CA VAL A 78 -27.12 -19.85 -2.24
C VAL A 78 -27.98 -20.87 -2.98
N ASN A 79 -29.26 -20.58 -3.15
CA ASN A 79 -30.23 -21.38 -3.90
C ASN A 79 -30.19 -22.86 -3.46
N MET A 80 -29.92 -23.77 -4.39
CA MET A 80 -29.94 -25.21 -4.18
C MET A 80 -28.70 -25.76 -3.46
N ASP A 81 -27.67 -24.92 -3.23
CA ASP A 81 -26.49 -25.31 -2.43
C ASP A 81 -26.79 -25.32 -0.92
N ILE A 82 -27.98 -24.86 -0.52
CA ILE A 82 -28.42 -24.82 0.88
C ILE A 82 -28.79 -26.25 1.32
N PRO A 83 -28.17 -26.78 2.40
CA PRO A 83 -28.31 -28.19 2.78
C PRO A 83 -29.62 -28.51 3.54
N PHE A 84 -30.55 -27.56 3.64
CA PHE A 84 -31.79 -27.68 4.40
C PHE A 84 -33.00 -27.77 3.46
N ALA A 85 -33.89 -28.73 3.70
CA ALA A 85 -35.11 -28.89 2.91
C ALA A 85 -36.20 -27.89 3.30
N GLU A 86 -36.29 -27.54 4.59
CA GLU A 86 -37.26 -26.61 5.16
C GLU A 86 -36.55 -25.39 5.72
N VAL A 87 -37.04 -24.20 5.38
CA VAL A 87 -36.41 -22.92 5.70
C VAL A 87 -37.44 -21.87 6.10
N HIS A 88 -37.04 -20.94 6.96
CA HIS A 88 -37.80 -19.71 7.22
C HIS A 88 -37.37 -18.61 6.25
N VAL A 89 -38.31 -18.04 5.52
CA VAL A 89 -38.04 -16.91 4.61
C VAL A 89 -38.14 -15.60 5.38
N VAL A 90 -37.14 -14.74 5.24
CA VAL A 90 -37.17 -13.36 5.74
C VAL A 90 -37.77 -12.46 4.68
N ASP A 91 -38.81 -11.74 5.06
CA ASP A 91 -39.39 -10.69 4.25
C ASP A 91 -38.43 -9.49 4.12
N SER A 92 -38.30 -8.94 2.91
CA SER A 92 -37.34 -7.89 2.60
C SER A 92 -37.74 -6.54 3.19
N GLU A 93 -39.03 -6.30 3.43
CA GLU A 93 -39.57 -5.04 3.96
C GLU A 93 -39.71 -5.05 5.48
N THR A 94 -40.25 -6.14 6.05
CA THR A 94 -40.59 -6.18 7.47
C THR A 94 -39.50 -6.81 8.35
N GLU A 95 -38.45 -7.39 7.75
CA GLU A 95 -37.37 -8.18 8.39
C GLU A 95 -37.87 -9.30 9.33
N ASN A 96 -39.17 -9.62 9.28
CA ASN A 96 -39.80 -10.64 10.11
C ASN A 96 -39.52 -12.03 9.55
N LEU A 97 -39.43 -13.02 10.45
CA LEU A 97 -39.37 -14.41 10.07
C LEU A 97 -40.75 -14.86 9.61
N GLY A 98 -40.83 -15.28 8.35
CA GLY A 98 -42.00 -15.93 7.78
C GLY A 98 -42.18 -17.37 8.27
N PRO A 99 -43.29 -18.02 7.85
CA PRO A 99 -43.55 -19.42 8.15
C PRO A 99 -42.49 -20.34 7.52
N ILE A 100 -42.42 -21.58 8.01
CA ILE A 100 -41.58 -22.63 7.43
C ILE A 100 -42.11 -22.96 6.03
N GLN A 101 -41.23 -22.94 5.04
CA GLN A 101 -41.52 -23.32 3.66
C GLN A 101 -40.44 -24.25 3.11
N PRO A 102 -40.78 -25.15 2.18
CA PRO A 102 -39.78 -25.95 1.49
C PRO A 102 -38.90 -25.06 0.60
N LEU A 103 -37.59 -25.29 0.65
CA LEU A 103 -36.60 -24.47 -0.07
C LEU A 103 -36.85 -24.43 -1.59
N LYS A 104 -37.29 -25.56 -2.17
CA LYS A 104 -37.56 -25.67 -3.61
C LYS A 104 -38.62 -24.67 -4.06
N ASP A 105 -39.76 -24.63 -3.36
CA ASP A 105 -40.86 -23.74 -3.70
C ASP A 105 -40.44 -22.27 -3.60
N VAL A 106 -39.61 -21.93 -2.61
CA VAL A 106 -39.06 -20.57 -2.47
C VAL A 106 -38.15 -20.23 -3.67
N VAL A 107 -37.25 -21.13 -4.06
CA VAL A 107 -36.35 -20.90 -5.21
C VAL A 107 -37.11 -20.85 -6.53
N ASP A 108 -38.14 -21.69 -6.71
CA ASP A 108 -38.96 -21.75 -7.93
C ASP A 108 -39.91 -20.54 -8.05
N SER A 109 -40.32 -19.95 -6.92
CA SER A 109 -41.15 -18.74 -6.89
C SER A 109 -40.40 -17.48 -7.37
N ILE A 110 -39.07 -17.55 -7.52
CA ILE A 110 -38.19 -16.41 -7.77
C ILE A 110 -37.47 -16.57 -9.10
N SER A 111 -37.33 -15.49 -9.87
CA SER A 111 -36.49 -15.51 -11.07
C SER A 111 -35.00 -15.51 -10.70
N GLN A 112 -34.32 -16.61 -11.00
CA GLN A 112 -32.89 -16.82 -10.66
C GLN A 112 -31.92 -15.84 -11.34
N ASP A 113 -32.38 -15.12 -12.37
CA ASP A 113 -31.57 -14.12 -13.07
C ASP A 113 -31.41 -12.81 -12.29
N THR A 114 -32.43 -12.44 -11.49
CA THR A 114 -32.47 -11.16 -10.76
C THR A 114 -32.33 -11.34 -9.27
N HIS A 115 -32.78 -12.46 -8.72
CA HIS A 115 -32.81 -12.71 -7.28
C HIS A 115 -32.20 -14.06 -6.93
N ALA A 116 -31.63 -14.14 -5.74
CA ALA A 116 -31.06 -15.36 -5.19
C ALA A 116 -31.45 -15.54 -3.73
N VAL A 117 -31.64 -16.78 -3.31
CA VAL A 117 -31.96 -17.15 -1.93
C VAL A 117 -30.65 -17.43 -1.21
N ARG A 118 -30.32 -16.69 -0.14
CA ARG A 118 -29.09 -16.89 0.64
C ARG A 118 -29.40 -17.31 2.06
N LEU A 119 -28.68 -18.31 2.55
CA LEU A 119 -28.76 -18.75 3.95
C LEU A 119 -28.03 -17.77 4.88
N VAL A 120 -28.76 -17.22 5.86
CA VAL A 120 -28.26 -16.24 6.84
C VAL A 120 -28.00 -16.87 8.21
N ARG A 121 -28.86 -17.79 8.64
CA ARG A 121 -28.77 -18.50 9.92
C ARG A 121 -29.01 -19.98 9.74
N LEU A 122 -28.37 -20.81 10.55
CA LEU A 122 -28.45 -22.28 10.49
C LEU A 122 -29.51 -22.86 11.43
N ASP A 123 -29.78 -22.22 12.56
CA ASP A 123 -30.63 -22.75 13.64
C ASP A 123 -31.45 -21.61 14.30
N PRO A 124 -32.76 -21.47 14.00
CA PRO A 124 -33.47 -22.14 12.89
C PRO A 124 -32.87 -21.74 11.52
N PRO A 125 -33.05 -22.56 10.46
CA PRO A 125 -32.56 -22.24 9.13
C PRO A 125 -33.34 -21.05 8.56
N VAL A 126 -32.66 -19.91 8.38
CA VAL A 126 -33.27 -18.66 7.93
C VAL A 126 -32.62 -18.23 6.62
N VAL A 127 -33.45 -18.06 5.59
CA VAL A 127 -33.05 -17.61 4.26
C VAL A 127 -33.55 -16.21 3.98
N ARG A 128 -32.77 -15.44 3.23
CA ARG A 128 -33.12 -14.10 2.75
C ARG A 128 -33.10 -14.10 1.23
N ILE A 129 -34.11 -13.49 0.63
CA ILE A 129 -34.14 -13.21 -0.81
C ILE A 129 -33.32 -11.95 -1.06
N ILE A 130 -32.34 -12.05 -1.95
CA ILE A 130 -31.38 -10.99 -2.25
C ILE A 130 -31.47 -10.67 -3.74
N ASP A 131 -31.63 -9.40 -4.07
CA ASP A 131 -31.43 -8.90 -5.43
C ASP A 131 -29.94 -8.93 -5.79
N LEU A 132 -29.62 -9.63 -6.87
CA LEU A 132 -28.27 -9.83 -7.39
C LEU A 132 -27.62 -8.51 -7.81
N GLU A 133 -28.37 -7.57 -8.40
CA GLU A 133 -27.82 -6.29 -8.83
C GLU A 133 -27.54 -5.38 -7.63
N GLY A 134 -28.52 -5.23 -6.74
CA GLY A 134 -28.39 -4.48 -5.50
C GLY A 134 -27.25 -4.99 -4.62
N GLU A 135 -27.07 -6.31 -4.50
CA GLU A 135 -25.98 -6.90 -3.73
C GLU A 135 -24.60 -6.62 -4.36
N LYS A 136 -24.48 -6.74 -5.68
CA LYS A 136 -23.23 -6.39 -6.39
C LYS A 136 -22.86 -4.91 -6.22
N VAL A 137 -23.85 -4.01 -6.14
CA VAL A 137 -23.59 -2.58 -5.85
C VAL A 137 -23.11 -2.42 -4.41
N LYS A 138 -23.83 -2.98 -3.44
CA LYS A 138 -23.48 -2.93 -2.02
C LYS A 138 -22.10 -3.54 -1.74
N GLU A 139 -21.77 -4.66 -2.38
CA GLU A 139 -20.45 -5.29 -2.26
C GLU A 139 -19.34 -4.40 -2.83
N ARG A 140 -19.55 -3.80 -4.00
CA ARG A 140 -18.61 -2.83 -4.59
C ARG A 140 -18.39 -1.63 -3.69
N GLU A 141 -19.44 -1.08 -3.09
CA GLU A 141 -19.36 0.02 -2.13
C GLU A 141 -18.63 -0.38 -0.85
N ARG A 142 -18.96 -1.55 -0.29
CA ARG A 142 -18.27 -2.10 0.89
C ARG A 142 -16.79 -2.30 0.60
N PHE A 143 -16.43 -2.89 -0.53
CA PHE A 143 -15.05 -3.09 -0.92
C PHE A 143 -14.32 -1.76 -1.13
N ALA A 144 -14.96 -0.78 -1.78
CA ALA A 144 -14.40 0.56 -1.94
C ALA A 144 -14.17 1.25 -0.59
N ARG A 145 -15.15 1.18 0.32
CA ARG A 145 -15.04 1.74 1.68
C ARG A 145 -13.94 1.04 2.48
N GLN A 146 -13.86 -0.28 2.44
CA GLN A 146 -12.80 -1.04 3.11
C GLN A 146 -11.42 -0.66 2.56
N LYS A 147 -11.28 -0.59 1.23
CA LYS A 147 -10.02 -0.20 0.58
C LYS A 147 -9.60 1.22 0.96
N LEU A 148 -10.54 2.17 1.02
CA LEU A 148 -10.27 3.53 1.48
C LEU A 148 -9.90 3.54 2.96
N SER A 149 -10.66 2.87 3.82
CA SER A 149 -10.39 2.80 5.26
C SER A 149 -9.01 2.20 5.55
N ARG A 150 -8.60 1.16 4.83
CA ARG A 150 -7.27 0.55 4.97
C ARG A 150 -6.16 1.51 4.56
N ARG A 151 -6.39 2.37 3.56
CA ARG A 151 -5.41 3.38 3.12
C ARG A 151 -5.33 4.60 4.05
N LEU A 152 -6.41 4.87 4.78
CA LEU A 152 -6.50 5.94 5.77
C LEU A 152 -6.15 5.47 7.19
N ALA A 153 -5.91 4.16 7.36
CA ALA A 153 -5.50 3.60 8.63
C ALA A 153 -4.13 4.17 9.00
N VAL A 154 -4.01 4.60 10.26
CA VAL A 154 -2.76 5.14 10.79
C VAL A 154 -1.82 3.97 11.04
N GLU A 155 -0.67 3.98 10.38
CA GLU A 155 0.39 2.99 10.60
C GLU A 155 1.44 3.54 11.58
N ASP A 156 2.05 2.64 12.36
CA ASP A 156 3.16 2.96 13.26
C ASP A 156 4.48 2.67 12.54
N LYS A 157 5.32 3.70 12.41
CA LYS A 157 6.60 3.62 11.71
C LYS A 157 7.76 3.80 12.67
N GLU A 158 8.70 2.87 12.62
CA GLU A 158 9.90 2.92 13.44
C GLU A 158 11.09 3.43 12.61
N ILE A 159 11.79 4.43 13.13
CA ILE A 159 12.98 5.01 12.50
C ILE A 159 14.14 4.87 13.46
N GLN A 160 15.08 3.99 13.11
CA GLN A 160 16.25 3.71 13.94
C GLN A 160 17.43 4.63 13.57
N VAL A 161 17.93 5.37 14.56
CA VAL A 161 19.07 6.28 14.46
C VAL A 161 20.21 5.76 15.33
N GLY A 162 21.43 5.74 14.78
CA GLY A 162 22.60 5.37 15.55
C GLY A 162 23.13 6.57 16.33
N TRP A 163 23.56 6.39 17.58
CA TRP A 163 24.19 7.48 18.34
C TRP A 163 25.46 8.06 17.70
N HIS A 164 26.14 7.26 16.87
CA HIS A 164 27.35 7.65 16.13
C HIS A 164 27.08 8.00 14.66
N SER A 165 25.80 8.13 14.26
CA SER A 165 25.44 8.55 12.91
C SER A 165 26.08 9.92 12.57
N ALA A 166 26.43 10.12 11.31
CA ALA A 166 26.88 11.44 10.84
C ALA A 166 25.71 12.42 10.80
N GLN A 167 25.99 13.72 10.88
CA GLN A 167 24.95 14.77 10.85
C GLN A 167 24.05 14.67 9.62
N ALA A 168 24.61 14.36 8.45
CA ALA A 168 23.84 14.16 7.22
C ALA A 168 22.87 12.96 7.30
N ASP A 169 23.27 11.85 7.96
CA ASP A 169 22.39 10.69 8.18
C ASP A 169 21.26 11.03 9.16
N MET A 170 21.56 11.80 10.21
CA MET A 170 20.54 12.28 11.16
C MET A 170 19.51 13.17 10.47
N GLN A 171 19.94 14.15 9.67
CA GLN A 171 19.04 15.03 8.91
C GLN A 171 18.19 14.23 7.91
N HIS A 172 18.76 13.25 7.23
CA HIS A 172 18.00 12.38 6.34
C HIS A 172 16.92 11.60 7.10
N LYS A 173 17.25 11.03 8.26
CA LYS A 173 16.29 10.31 9.11
C LYS A 173 15.22 11.22 9.72
N ALA A 174 15.58 12.43 10.13
CA ALA A 174 14.62 13.44 10.58
C ALA A 174 13.65 13.82 9.44
N LYS A 175 14.16 13.99 8.21
CA LYS A 175 13.31 14.21 7.02
C LYS A 175 12.39 13.02 6.75
N MET A 176 12.87 11.79 6.89
CA MET A 176 12.02 10.59 6.76
C MET A 176 10.91 10.55 7.83
N ALA A 177 11.23 10.92 9.08
CA ALA A 177 10.26 11.04 10.17
C ALA A 177 9.21 12.10 9.87
N ARG A 178 9.64 13.29 9.44
CA ARG A 178 8.75 14.38 8.98
C ARG A 178 7.83 13.90 7.86
N GLN A 179 8.36 13.25 6.84
CA GLN A 179 7.56 12.73 5.72
C GLN A 179 6.58 11.63 6.12
N ALA A 180 6.86 10.86 7.18
CA ALA A 180 5.93 9.88 7.72
C ALA A 180 4.78 10.58 8.46
N LEU A 181 5.07 11.58 9.29
CA LEU A 181 4.05 12.39 9.96
C LEU A 181 3.18 13.16 8.95
N GLU A 182 3.79 13.73 7.90
CA GLU A 182 3.06 14.41 6.81
C GLU A 182 2.10 13.49 6.04
N LYS A 183 2.32 12.17 6.07
CA LYS A 183 1.42 11.17 5.48
C LYS A 183 0.27 10.79 6.43
N GLY A 184 0.33 11.20 7.69
CA GLY A 184 -0.64 10.85 8.72
C GLY A 184 -0.28 9.61 9.54
N ASP A 185 0.96 9.11 9.44
CA ASP A 185 1.45 7.95 10.20
C ASP A 185 2.01 8.38 11.56
N ARG A 186 1.99 7.49 12.55
CA ARG A 186 2.71 7.69 13.82
C ARG A 186 4.16 7.26 13.68
N VAL A 187 5.07 7.93 14.38
CA VAL A 187 6.50 7.69 14.26
C VAL A 187 7.13 7.43 15.62
N HIS A 188 7.87 6.33 15.71
CA HIS A 188 8.74 6.00 16.83
C HIS A 188 10.19 6.21 16.39
N VAL A 189 10.86 7.23 16.93
CA VAL A 189 12.28 7.48 16.65
C VAL A 189 13.10 6.75 17.70
N ILE A 190 13.86 5.74 17.28
CA ILE A 190 14.61 4.85 18.16
C ILE A 190 16.10 5.16 18.03
N PHE A 191 16.70 5.72 19.07
CA PHE A 191 18.13 5.93 19.16
C PHE A 191 18.80 4.75 19.86
N ALA A 192 19.63 4.02 19.13
CA ALA A 192 20.29 2.82 19.63
C ALA A 192 21.79 2.81 19.29
N THR A 193 22.58 2.11 20.10
CA THR A 193 23.94 1.72 19.73
C THR A 193 23.90 0.50 18.82
N ARG A 194 24.73 0.46 17.77
CA ARG A 194 24.90 -0.76 16.97
C ARG A 194 25.44 -1.89 17.85
N VAL A 195 24.83 -3.07 17.76
CA VAL A 195 25.31 -4.29 18.43
C VAL A 195 26.74 -4.58 17.97
N GLY A 196 27.69 -4.64 18.91
CA GLY A 196 29.12 -4.88 18.64
C GLY A 196 29.99 -3.64 18.40
N GLY A 197 29.44 -2.42 18.44
CA GLY A 197 30.25 -1.21 18.56
C GLY A 197 30.58 -0.91 20.02
N THR A 198 31.66 -0.15 20.29
CA THR A 198 32.00 0.32 21.64
C THR A 198 30.75 0.93 22.29
N GLN A 199 30.15 0.19 23.23
CA GLN A 199 29.12 0.76 24.09
C GLN A 199 29.81 1.86 24.89
N SER A 200 29.20 3.04 24.96
CA SER A 200 29.63 4.12 25.84
C SER A 200 30.84 4.97 25.39
N MET A 201 30.71 5.72 24.29
CA MET A 201 31.57 6.90 24.07
C MET A 201 30.81 8.20 23.72
N VAL A 202 29.50 8.14 23.46
CA VAL A 202 28.73 9.37 23.22
C VAL A 202 28.32 9.97 24.56
N SER A 203 28.81 11.18 24.83
CA SER A 203 28.48 11.96 26.03
C SER A 203 26.97 12.20 26.13
N ALA A 204 26.45 12.35 27.35
CA ALA A 204 25.04 12.64 27.56
C ALA A 204 24.61 13.95 26.86
N GLN A 205 25.50 14.94 26.81
CA GLN A 205 25.29 16.20 26.10
C GLN A 205 25.05 15.99 24.60
N LYS A 206 25.91 15.22 23.94
CA LYS A 206 25.76 14.93 22.51
C LYS A 206 24.48 14.14 22.22
N LYS A 207 24.06 13.25 23.13
CA LYS A 207 22.75 12.56 23.00
C LYS A 207 21.58 13.54 23.08
N ALA A 208 21.64 14.50 24.00
CA ALA A 208 20.62 15.55 24.14
C ALA A 208 20.58 16.47 22.90
N GLU A 209 21.72 16.85 22.34
CA GLU A 209 21.80 17.63 21.09
C GLU A 209 21.12 16.91 19.92
N VAL A 210 21.37 15.60 19.79
CA VAL A 210 20.73 14.81 18.73
C VAL A 210 19.22 14.73 18.93
N VAL A 211 18.75 14.55 20.16
CA VAL A 211 17.31 14.58 20.45
C VAL A 211 16.70 15.93 20.14
N ALA A 212 17.34 17.03 20.55
CA ALA A 212 16.88 18.38 20.28
C ALA A 212 16.74 18.68 18.79
N LEU A 213 17.67 18.18 17.97
CA LEU A 213 17.60 18.29 16.50
C LEU A 213 16.35 17.60 15.94
N PHE A 214 15.96 16.44 16.48
CA PHE A 214 14.74 15.76 16.06
C PHE A 214 13.49 16.43 16.60
N ASP A 215 13.51 16.95 17.83
CA ASP A 215 12.40 17.71 18.39
C ASP A 215 12.11 18.97 17.54
N GLU A 216 13.14 19.77 17.23
CA GLU A 216 13.00 20.97 16.39
C GLU A 216 12.51 20.63 14.98
N ALA A 217 13.05 19.57 14.36
CA ALA A 217 12.68 19.19 13.00
C ALA A 217 11.24 18.64 12.88
N LEU A 218 10.68 18.11 13.97
CA LEU A 218 9.37 17.44 13.98
C LEU A 218 8.27 18.25 14.65
N GLU A 219 8.60 19.25 15.47
CA GLU A 219 7.65 20.12 16.17
C GLU A 219 6.66 20.81 15.22
N GLU A 220 7.08 21.14 13.99
CA GLU A 220 6.20 21.76 13.00
C GLU A 220 5.01 20.83 12.63
N VAL A 221 5.28 19.54 12.45
CA VAL A 221 4.36 18.57 11.83
C VAL A 221 3.74 17.57 12.80
N GLY A 222 4.33 17.37 13.98
CA GLY A 222 3.90 16.35 14.94
C GLY A 222 4.00 16.79 16.39
N ASP A 223 3.22 16.10 17.22
CA ASP A 223 3.16 16.28 18.67
C ASP A 223 3.61 14.99 19.36
N LYS A 224 4.19 15.09 20.57
CA LYS A 224 4.50 13.89 21.37
C LYS A 224 3.22 13.34 22.00
N TRP A 225 2.91 12.08 21.73
CA TRP A 225 1.69 11.42 22.26
C TRP A 225 1.95 10.54 23.48
N LYS A 226 3.22 10.23 23.74
CA LYS A 226 3.70 9.47 24.88
C LYS A 226 5.04 10.07 25.32
N ASP A 227 5.35 9.94 26.61
CA ASP A 227 6.64 10.34 27.16
C ASP A 227 7.81 9.55 26.54
N ASP A 228 8.98 10.19 26.49
CA ASP A 228 10.20 9.58 25.97
C ASP A 228 10.63 8.38 26.84
N GLU A 229 10.81 7.22 26.22
CA GLU A 229 11.33 6.04 26.93
C GLU A 229 12.86 6.04 26.87
N ARG A 230 13.50 6.02 28.05
CA ARG A 230 14.96 6.03 28.17
C ARG A 230 15.41 4.78 28.91
N VAL A 231 15.76 3.74 28.16
CA VAL A 231 16.36 2.51 28.66
C VAL A 231 17.88 2.57 28.45
N LYS A 232 18.68 1.83 29.23
CA LYS A 232 20.15 1.85 29.18
C LYS A 232 20.69 1.73 27.73
N GLY A 233 21.06 2.86 27.13
CA GLY A 233 21.59 2.95 25.75
C GLY A 233 20.55 3.04 24.62
N LEU A 234 19.26 2.94 24.93
CA LEU A 234 18.13 2.98 23.99
C LEU A 234 17.17 4.11 24.37
N TRP A 235 17.02 5.11 23.50
CA TRP A 235 16.04 6.18 23.70
C TRP A 235 14.97 6.08 22.61
N VAL A 236 13.70 6.16 22.98
CA VAL A 236 12.57 6.09 22.05
C VAL A 236 11.69 7.31 22.24
N LEU A 237 11.43 8.01 21.14
CA LEU A 237 10.60 9.21 21.10
C LEU A 237 9.35 8.90 20.29
N TYR A 238 8.19 9.31 20.80
CA TYR A 238 6.88 8.94 20.28
C TYR A 238 6.16 10.15 19.70
N TYR A 239 6.02 10.22 18.38
CA TYR A 239 5.33 11.31 17.69
C TYR A 239 4.05 10.85 16.99
N GLN A 240 3.03 11.71 17.05
CA GLN A 240 1.82 11.60 16.25
C GLN A 240 1.70 12.84 15.35
N PRO A 241 1.06 12.74 14.18
CA PRO A 241 0.85 13.88 13.31
C PRO A 241 -0.14 14.85 13.95
N LYS A 242 0.08 16.15 13.78
CA LYS A 242 -0.89 17.19 14.18
C LYS A 242 -2.22 16.98 13.48
N ALA A 243 -3.31 17.37 14.13
CA ALA A 243 -4.67 17.22 13.57
C ALA A 243 -4.81 17.86 12.18
N GLN A 244 -4.25 19.07 11.99
CA GLN A 244 -4.27 19.77 10.69
C GLN A 244 -3.54 18.98 9.58
N ILE A 245 -2.37 18.44 9.89
CA ILE A 245 -1.58 17.64 8.96
C ILE A 245 -2.29 16.33 8.64
N ARG A 246 -2.92 15.71 9.65
CA ARG A 246 -3.70 14.48 9.48
C ARG A 246 -4.90 14.68 8.56
N GLU A 247 -5.67 15.75 8.74
CA GLU A 247 -6.81 16.03 7.85
C GLU A 247 -6.33 16.38 6.43
N ALA A 248 -5.29 17.20 6.29
CA ALA A 248 -4.70 17.49 4.98
C ALA A 248 -4.18 16.23 4.27
N ALA A 249 -3.58 15.29 5.01
CA ALA A 249 -3.14 14.01 4.47
C ALA A 249 -4.32 13.13 3.99
N LYS A 250 -5.41 13.07 4.78
CA LYS A 250 -6.63 12.36 4.39
C LYS A 250 -7.26 12.94 3.13
N GLU A 251 -7.40 14.27 3.04
CA GLU A 251 -7.94 14.95 1.86
C GLU A 251 -7.12 14.65 0.61
N ARG A 252 -5.78 14.76 0.71
CA ARG A 252 -4.86 14.42 -0.39
C ARG A 252 -5.01 12.97 -0.85
N LEU A 253 -5.22 12.03 0.08
CA LEU A 253 -5.44 10.61 -0.25
C LEU A 253 -6.79 10.38 -0.93
N VAL A 254 -7.86 11.00 -0.43
CA VAL A 254 -9.20 10.93 -1.02
C VAL A 254 -9.22 11.52 -2.43
N GLU A 255 -8.61 12.69 -2.62
CA GLU A 255 -8.49 13.35 -3.93
C GLU A 255 -7.67 12.50 -4.92
N LYS A 256 -6.59 11.88 -4.46
CA LYS A 256 -5.78 10.99 -5.30
C LYS A 256 -6.56 9.76 -5.74
N GLU A 257 -7.36 9.17 -4.85
CA GLU A 257 -8.21 8.02 -5.19
C GLU A 257 -9.37 8.40 -6.10
N SER A 258 -10.00 9.56 -5.91
CA SER A 258 -11.07 10.04 -6.78
C SER A 258 -10.56 10.31 -8.21
N LYS A 259 -9.42 10.99 -8.36
CA LYS A 259 -8.75 11.21 -9.65
C LYS A 259 -8.38 9.90 -10.32
N LYS A 260 -7.86 8.93 -9.56
CA LYS A 260 -7.52 7.60 -10.09
C LYS A 260 -8.76 6.85 -10.56
N LYS A 261 -9.86 6.91 -9.81
CA LYS A 261 -11.15 6.31 -10.18
C LYS A 261 -11.71 6.96 -11.44
N ALA A 262 -11.77 8.29 -11.50
CA ALA A 262 -12.23 9.02 -12.66
C ALA A 262 -11.43 8.68 -13.92
N LYS A 263 -10.09 8.62 -13.83
CA LYS A 263 -9.24 8.22 -14.96
C LYS A 263 -9.55 6.79 -15.43
N HIS A 264 -9.72 5.85 -14.50
CA HIS A 264 -10.05 4.47 -14.82
C HIS A 264 -11.45 4.34 -15.46
N ASP A 265 -12.43 5.11 -14.99
CA ASP A 265 -13.79 5.08 -15.52
C ASP A 265 -13.84 5.65 -16.94
N VAL A 266 -13.16 6.77 -17.21
CA VAL A 266 -12.99 7.33 -18.56
C VAL A 266 -12.30 6.33 -19.49
N GLU A 267 -11.23 5.67 -19.03
CA GLU A 267 -10.53 4.65 -19.82
C GLU A 267 -11.43 3.44 -20.13
N LYS A 268 -12.23 3.00 -19.16
CA LYS A 268 -13.18 1.89 -19.33
C LYS A 268 -14.29 2.24 -20.33
N GLU A 269 -14.82 3.46 -20.25
CA GLU A 269 -15.84 3.95 -21.19
C GLU A 269 -15.29 4.06 -22.61
N ALA A 270 -14.07 4.57 -22.79
CA ALA A 270 -13.41 4.63 -24.09
C ALA A 270 -13.21 3.23 -24.70
N ARG A 271 -12.81 2.24 -23.88
CA ARG A 271 -12.69 0.84 -24.30
C ARG A 271 -14.05 0.26 -24.72
N ARG A 272 -15.12 0.52 -23.96
CA ARG A 272 -16.48 0.06 -24.27
C ARG A 272 -17.00 0.68 -25.57
N LYS A 273 -16.80 1.99 -25.78
CA LYS A 273 -17.19 2.69 -27.01
C LYS A 273 -16.46 2.14 -28.24
N LYS A 274 -15.14 1.90 -28.12
CA LYS A 274 -14.33 1.30 -29.19
C LYS A 274 -14.76 -0.14 -29.52
N GLN A 275 -15.18 -0.91 -28.52
CA GLN A 275 -15.69 -2.27 -28.73
C GLN A 275 -17.05 -2.26 -29.44
N GLN A 276 -17.98 -1.40 -28.99
CA GLN A 276 -19.28 -1.22 -29.65
C GLN A 276 -19.13 -0.75 -31.10
N GLU A 277 -18.17 0.14 -31.38
CA GLU A 277 -17.87 0.58 -32.75
C GLU A 277 -17.36 -0.58 -33.63
N ARG A 278 -16.50 -1.44 -33.08
CA ARG A 278 -16.00 -2.64 -33.79
C ARG A 278 -17.12 -3.65 -34.06
N GLU A 279 -17.97 -3.90 -33.07
CA GLU A 279 -19.12 -4.80 -33.19
C GLU A 279 -20.13 -4.26 -34.20
N ARG A 280 -20.43 -2.95 -34.16
CA ARG A 280 -21.30 -2.29 -35.13
C ARG A 280 -20.75 -2.40 -36.55
N LYS A 281 -19.45 -2.14 -36.73
CA LYS A 281 -18.78 -2.24 -38.04
C LYS A 281 -18.73 -3.69 -38.54
N ALA A 282 -18.56 -4.67 -37.66
CA ALA A 282 -18.60 -6.08 -38.03
C ALA A 282 -20.01 -6.53 -38.43
N HIS A 283 -21.04 -6.09 -37.70
CA HIS A 283 -22.44 -6.36 -38.03
C HIS A 283 -22.85 -5.69 -39.35
N GLU A 284 -22.39 -4.47 -39.60
CA GLU A 284 -22.62 -3.76 -40.87
C GLU A 284 -22.02 -4.52 -42.06
N ARG A 285 -20.77 -4.98 -41.93
CA ARG A 285 -20.12 -5.84 -42.94
C ARG A 285 -20.86 -7.15 -43.17
N LEU A 286 -21.25 -7.86 -42.11
CA LEU A 286 -22.04 -9.08 -42.24
C LEU A 286 -23.38 -8.84 -42.95
N LYS A 287 -23.98 -7.66 -42.74
CA LYS A 287 -25.23 -7.28 -43.40
C LYS A 287 -25.01 -6.90 -44.87
N GLU A 288 -23.90 -6.24 -45.20
CA GLU A 288 -23.47 -5.96 -46.58
C GLU A 288 -23.18 -7.26 -47.33
N ASP A 289 -22.39 -8.17 -46.75
CA ASP A 289 -22.08 -9.48 -47.31
C ASP A 289 -23.37 -10.29 -47.58
N LEU A 290 -24.35 -10.27 -46.65
CA LEU A 290 -25.64 -10.93 -46.83
C LEU A 290 -26.54 -10.26 -47.89
N ALA A 291 -26.32 -8.98 -48.19
CA ALA A 291 -27.06 -8.23 -49.20
C ALA A 291 -26.44 -8.34 -50.59
N GLU A 292 -25.12 -8.57 -50.69
CA GLU A 292 -24.39 -8.75 -51.95
C GLU A 292 -24.53 -10.17 -52.55
N ASP A 293 -25.03 -11.15 -51.79
CA ASP A 293 -25.43 -12.49 -52.28
C ASP A 293 -26.97 -12.66 -52.36
N PRO A 294 -27.68 -11.99 -53.30
CA PRO A 294 -29.13 -12.17 -53.45
C PRO A 294 -29.55 -13.49 -54.12
N TRP A 295 -28.62 -14.38 -54.50
CA TRP A 295 -28.88 -15.57 -55.34
C TRP A 295 -28.08 -16.85 -54.98
N ALA A 296 -27.75 -17.06 -53.71
CA ALA A 296 -27.36 -18.38 -53.20
C ALA A 296 -28.58 -19.22 -52.78
#